data_AF-A0A6L9ZPM8-F1
#
_entry.id   AF-A0A6L9ZPM8-F1
#
_cell.length_a   1.000
_cell.length_b   1.000
_cell.length_c   1.000
_cell.angle_alpha   90.00
_cell.angle_beta   90.00
_cell.angle_gamma   90.00
#
_symmetry.space_group_name_H-M   'P 1'
#
loop_
_entity.id
_entity.type
_entity.pdbx_description
1 polymer ?
#
loop_
_entity_poly.entity_id
_entity_poly.type
_entity_poly.pdbx_seq_one_letter_code
_entity_poly.pdbx_strand_id
1 'polypeptide(L)'
;MAENSDNQEFIVLNWDEVVEIDANVGTYLALNSNNFKYLHMIISNLQSAIISRVDIRDEKIKNQLFYDDYDGVECEVLRLGAQSWQKGKIKVELTVQFYPDGSEKEMEETELSQSENEVEMSDKNNSENIEPEVSPLDDLRQKFNQENQ
;
A
#
# COMPACT_ATOMS: atom_id res chain seq x y z
N MET A 1 -23.32 31.43 9.45
CA MET A 1 -22.67 30.44 10.33
C MET A 1 -23.30 29.12 9.97
N ALA A 2 -22.71 28.44 8.97
CA ALA A 2 -23.18 27.13 8.54
C ALA A 2 -22.28 26.12 9.24
N GLU A 3 -22.85 25.41 10.21
CA GLU A 3 -22.29 24.16 10.71
C GLU A 3 -22.40 23.15 9.55
N ASN A 4 -21.30 22.93 8.82
CA ASN A 4 -21.16 21.75 7.96
C ASN A 4 -20.52 20.68 8.84
N SER A 5 -21.30 19.76 9.41
CA SER A 5 -21.74 18.49 8.80
C SER A 5 -20.57 17.51 8.71
N ASP A 6 -20.53 16.59 9.68
CA ASP A 6 -19.78 15.33 9.72
C ASP A 6 -18.37 15.36 9.12
N ASN A 7 -17.37 15.65 9.97
CA ASN A 7 -15.99 15.26 9.69
C ASN A 7 -15.88 13.74 9.78
N GLN A 8 -16.40 13.03 8.78
CA GLN A 8 -16.11 11.60 8.63
C GLN A 8 -14.61 11.48 8.36
N GLU A 9 -13.92 10.83 9.30
CA GLU A 9 -12.49 10.55 9.20
C GLU A 9 -12.27 9.60 8.02
N PHE A 10 -11.33 9.94 7.13
CA PHE A 10 -10.95 9.09 6.00
C PHE A 10 -9.57 8.50 6.24
N ILE A 11 -9.34 7.33 5.65
CA ILE A 11 -8.06 6.66 5.62
C ILE A 11 -7.48 6.85 4.21
N VAL A 12 -6.27 7.41 4.12
CA VAL A 12 -5.54 7.42 2.85
C VAL A 12 -4.97 6.04 2.63
N LEU A 13 -5.32 5.41 1.52
CA LEU A 13 -4.86 4.06 1.24
C LEU A 13 -3.45 4.05 0.63
N ASN A 14 -2.62 3.12 1.10
CA ASN A 14 -1.31 2.80 0.55
C ASN A 14 -1.44 2.07 -0.80
N TRP A 15 -0.39 2.14 -1.60
CA TRP A 15 -0.35 1.63 -2.98
C TRP A 15 -0.50 0.11 -3.12
N ASP A 16 -0.21 -0.64 -2.06
CA ASP A 16 -0.26 -2.10 -1.97
C ASP A 16 -1.52 -2.65 -1.29
N GLU A 17 -2.34 -1.78 -0.68
CA GLU A 17 -3.63 -2.17 -0.10
C GLU A 17 -4.61 -2.59 -1.20
N VAL A 18 -5.54 -3.49 -0.85
CA VAL A 18 -6.51 -4.08 -1.79
C VAL A 18 -7.86 -3.43 -1.59
N VAL A 19 -8.50 -3.04 -2.69
CA VAL A 19 -9.89 -2.57 -2.70
C VAL A 19 -10.79 -3.57 -3.42
N GLU A 20 -11.99 -3.78 -2.88
CA GLU A 20 -13.10 -4.44 -3.56
C GLU A 20 -14.02 -3.38 -4.18
N ILE A 21 -14.30 -3.51 -5.48
CA ILE A 21 -15.19 -2.61 -6.22
C ILE A 21 -16.29 -3.43 -6.90
N ASP A 22 -17.55 -3.04 -6.74
CA ASP A 22 -18.66 -3.65 -7.48
C ASP A 22 -18.41 -3.55 -9.00
N ALA A 23 -18.61 -4.64 -9.73
CA ALA A 23 -18.30 -4.71 -11.15
C ALA A 23 -19.04 -3.67 -12.00
N ASN A 24 -20.23 -3.22 -11.57
CA ASN A 24 -20.95 -2.14 -12.26
C ASN A 24 -20.19 -0.82 -12.13
N VAL A 25 -19.69 -0.51 -10.93
CA VAL A 25 -18.81 0.66 -10.70
C VAL A 25 -17.52 0.51 -11.50
N GLY A 26 -16.92 -0.68 -11.48
CA GLY A 26 -15.76 -1.01 -12.27
C GLY A 26 -15.94 -0.73 -13.77
N THR A 27 -17.12 -1.03 -14.32
CA THR A 27 -17.45 -0.77 -15.73
C THR A 27 -17.43 0.73 -16.06
N TYR A 28 -17.86 1.61 -15.16
CA TYR A 28 -17.78 3.06 -15.35
C TYR A 28 -16.35 3.61 -15.26
N LEU A 29 -15.50 2.95 -14.47
CA LEU A 29 -14.04 3.14 -14.47
C LEU A 29 -13.36 2.39 -15.63
N ALA A 30 -14.17 1.70 -16.44
CA ALA A 30 -13.79 0.86 -17.55
C ALA A 30 -12.74 -0.21 -17.20
N LEU A 31 -12.78 -0.68 -15.96
CA LEU A 31 -12.12 -1.88 -15.49
C LEU A 31 -12.85 -3.09 -16.06
N ASN A 32 -12.09 -4.08 -16.53
CA ASN A 32 -12.68 -5.32 -17.04
C ASN A 32 -12.99 -6.26 -15.86
N SER A 33 -14.29 -6.51 -15.63
CA SER A 33 -14.75 -7.40 -14.58
C SER A 33 -14.66 -8.88 -14.92
N ASN A 34 -14.38 -9.30 -16.16
CA ASN A 34 -14.29 -10.71 -16.57
C ASN A 34 -15.44 -11.59 -16.06
N ASN A 35 -16.66 -11.03 -15.96
CA ASN A 35 -17.87 -11.65 -15.38
C ASN A 35 -17.83 -11.90 -13.86
N PHE A 36 -16.84 -11.37 -13.14
CA PHE A 36 -16.87 -11.30 -11.68
C PHE A 36 -17.88 -10.26 -11.20
N LYS A 37 -18.55 -10.54 -10.09
CA LYS A 37 -19.45 -9.59 -9.42
C LYS A 37 -18.67 -8.43 -8.78
N TYR A 38 -17.48 -8.73 -8.28
CA TYR A 38 -16.60 -7.78 -7.62
C TYR A 38 -15.20 -7.85 -8.21
N LEU A 39 -14.57 -6.69 -8.33
CA LEU A 39 -13.18 -6.51 -8.73
C LEU A 39 -12.34 -6.33 -7.49
N HIS A 40 -11.28 -7.13 -7.37
CA HIS A 40 -10.27 -6.98 -6.33
C HIS A 40 -8.97 -6.52 -6.99
N MET A 41 -8.41 -5.41 -6.53
CA MET A 41 -7.14 -4.92 -7.04
C MET A 41 -6.41 -4.08 -6.00
N ILE A 42 -5.09 -4.06 -6.10
CA ILE A 42 -4.27 -3.14 -5.29
C ILE A 42 -4.48 -1.69 -5.73
N ILE A 43 -4.29 -0.73 -4.83
CA ILE A 43 -4.50 0.70 -5.10
C ILE A 43 -3.63 1.22 -6.24
N SER A 44 -2.37 0.76 -6.36
CA SER A 44 -1.50 1.12 -7.49
C SER A 44 -2.07 0.70 -8.86
N ASN A 45 -2.72 -0.46 -8.93
CA ASN A 45 -3.39 -0.91 -10.15
C ASN A 45 -4.64 -0.06 -10.45
N LEU A 46 -5.40 0.33 -9.42
CA LEU A 46 -6.56 1.21 -9.58
C LEU A 46 -6.12 2.59 -10.09
N GLN A 47 -5.11 3.20 -9.45
CA GLN A 47 -4.54 4.48 -9.86
C GLN A 47 -4.04 4.42 -11.30
N SER A 48 -3.27 3.37 -11.64
CA SER A 48 -2.77 3.16 -13.00
C SER A 48 -3.90 3.03 -14.02
N ALA A 49 -4.97 2.31 -13.68
CA ALA A 49 -6.13 2.18 -14.55
C ALA A 49 -6.83 3.52 -14.77
N ILE A 50 -7.02 4.34 -13.73
CA ILE A 50 -7.60 5.68 -13.84
C ILE A 50 -6.71 6.61 -14.67
N ILE A 51 -5.41 6.68 -14.37
CA ILE A 51 -4.43 7.50 -15.10
C ILE A 51 -4.39 7.10 -16.58
N SER A 52 -4.49 5.80 -16.89
CA SER A 52 -4.51 5.32 -18.28
C SER A 52 -5.64 5.95 -19.11
N ARG A 53 -6.74 6.36 -18.47
CA ARG A 53 -7.92 6.95 -19.14
C ARG A 53 -7.84 8.45 -19.37
N VAL A 54 -6.90 9.14 -18.73
CA VAL A 54 -6.68 10.55 -19.00
C VAL A 54 -6.13 10.67 -20.43
N ASP A 55 -6.85 11.37 -21.31
CA ASP A 55 -6.49 11.56 -22.72
C ASP A 55 -5.34 12.57 -22.88
N ILE A 56 -4.14 12.11 -22.54
CA ILE A 56 -2.89 12.82 -22.79
C ILE A 56 -2.09 11.98 -23.79
N ARG A 57 -2.06 12.45 -25.04
CA ARG A 57 -1.46 11.73 -26.18
C ARG A 57 0.05 11.66 -26.13
N ASP A 58 0.68 12.61 -25.45
CA ASP A 58 2.13 12.62 -25.27
C ASP A 58 2.47 11.82 -24.02
N GLU A 59 2.95 10.59 -24.22
CA GLU A 59 3.35 9.68 -23.14
C GLU A 59 4.44 10.26 -22.24
N LYS A 60 5.33 11.11 -22.77
CA LYS A 60 6.35 11.76 -21.94
C LYS A 60 5.70 12.74 -20.97
N ILE A 61 4.77 13.57 -21.45
CA ILE A 61 4.02 14.51 -20.60
C ILE A 61 3.17 13.74 -19.59
N LYS A 62 2.48 12.69 -20.03
CA LYS A 62 1.67 11.83 -19.15
C LYS A 62 2.53 11.26 -18.02
N ASN A 63 3.69 10.70 -18.36
CA ASN A 63 4.57 10.13 -17.36
C ASN A 63 5.10 11.17 -16.38
N GLN A 64 5.51 12.34 -16.90
CA GLN A 64 5.95 13.45 -16.06
C GLN A 64 4.87 13.97 -15.12
N LEU A 65 3.60 13.91 -15.51
CA LEU A 65 2.49 14.40 -14.69
C LEU A 65 2.12 13.43 -13.56
N PHE A 66 2.12 12.11 -13.80
CA PHE A 66 1.45 11.16 -12.90
C PHE A 66 2.34 10.11 -12.23
N TYR A 67 3.56 9.85 -12.71
CA TYR A 67 4.41 8.79 -12.15
C TYR A 67 5.52 9.35 -11.26
N ASP A 68 5.85 8.61 -10.20
CA ASP A 68 6.75 9.07 -9.14
C ASP A 68 8.21 9.17 -9.55
N ASP A 69 8.62 8.45 -10.59
CA ASP A 69 9.97 8.51 -11.15
C ASP A 69 10.28 9.82 -11.91
N TYR A 70 9.33 10.78 -11.92
CA TYR A 70 9.45 12.05 -12.63
C TYR A 70 9.17 13.27 -11.74
N ASP A 71 9.87 14.38 -12.03
CA ASP A 71 9.80 15.62 -11.26
C ASP A 71 8.63 16.55 -11.64
N GLY A 72 7.73 16.15 -12.54
CA GLY A 72 6.70 17.03 -13.09
C GLY A 72 7.02 17.66 -14.46
N VAL A 73 6.07 18.44 -14.96
CA VAL A 73 6.14 19.19 -16.22
C VAL A 73 6.42 20.66 -15.93
N GLU A 74 7.39 21.25 -16.62
CA GLU A 74 7.72 22.68 -16.51
C GLU A 74 6.52 23.58 -16.81
N CYS A 75 6.27 24.56 -15.94
CA CYS A 75 5.17 25.51 -16.08
C CYS A 75 5.48 26.85 -15.38
N GLU A 76 4.57 27.81 -15.54
CA GLU A 76 4.54 29.03 -14.74
C GLU A 76 3.18 29.15 -14.03
N VAL A 77 3.19 29.62 -12.78
CA VAL A 77 1.97 29.86 -12.00
C VAL A 77 1.85 31.34 -11.62
N LEU A 78 0.64 31.89 -11.74
CA LEU A 78 0.29 33.20 -11.22
C LEU A 78 -0.65 33.04 -10.03
N ARG A 79 -0.14 33.23 -8.82
CA ARG A 79 -0.92 33.09 -7.58
C ARG A 79 -1.67 34.38 -7.26
N LEU A 80 -2.82 34.27 -6.59
CA LEU A 80 -3.53 35.45 -6.08
C LEU A 80 -2.61 36.25 -5.13
N GLY A 81 -2.52 37.56 -5.36
CA GLY A 81 -1.61 38.45 -4.61
C GLY A 81 -0.14 38.42 -5.07
N ALA A 82 0.23 37.57 -6.05
CA ALA A 82 1.57 37.58 -6.62
C ALA A 82 1.74 38.76 -7.60
N GLN A 83 2.94 39.36 -7.58
CA GLN A 83 3.30 40.47 -8.46
C GLN A 83 3.73 40.01 -9.87
N SER A 84 4.08 38.73 -10.04
CA SER A 84 4.56 38.16 -11.30
C SER A 84 4.31 36.66 -11.39
N TRP A 85 4.43 36.13 -12.62
CA TRP A 85 4.50 34.69 -12.89
C TRP A 85 5.74 34.06 -12.23
N GLN A 86 5.60 32.84 -11.75
CA GLN A 86 6.66 32.08 -11.10
C GLN A 86 6.88 30.76 -11.84
N LYS A 87 8.12 30.52 -12.28
CA LYS A 87 8.53 29.25 -12.91
C LYS A 87 8.58 28.12 -11.89
N GLY A 88 8.17 26.94 -12.30
CA GLY A 88 8.20 25.72 -11.49
C GLY A 88 7.78 24.51 -12.32
N LYS A 89 7.40 23.43 -11.64
CA LYS A 89 6.87 22.22 -12.26
C LYS A 89 5.51 21.88 -11.68
N ILE A 90 4.64 21.27 -12.49
CA ILE A 90 3.39 20.67 -12.04
C ILE A 90 3.50 19.15 -12.06
N LYS A 91 3.00 18.52 -10.99
CA LYS A 91 2.77 17.09 -10.86
C LYS A 91 1.34 16.90 -10.36
N VAL A 92 0.69 15.82 -10.76
CA VAL A 92 -0.67 15.47 -10.37
C VAL A 92 -0.62 14.18 -9.57
N GLU A 93 -1.02 14.27 -8.31
CA GLU A 93 -1.10 13.12 -7.41
C GLU A 93 -2.55 12.60 -7.36
N LEU A 94 -2.70 11.29 -7.49
CA LEU A 94 -3.99 10.62 -7.39
C LEU A 94 -4.07 9.87 -6.06
N THR A 95 -4.64 10.51 -5.03
CA THR A 95 -4.82 9.88 -3.71
C THR A 95 -6.15 9.11 -3.67
N VAL A 96 -6.14 7.89 -3.12
CA VAL A 96 -7.38 7.13 -2.85
C VAL A 96 -7.70 7.23 -1.36
N GLN A 97 -8.89 7.74 -1.06
CA GLN A 97 -9.38 7.92 0.32
C GLN A 97 -10.53 6.94 0.56
N PHE A 98 -10.44 6.18 1.64
CA PHE A 98 -11.47 5.27 2.11
C PHE A 98 -12.21 5.88 3.30
N TYR A 99 -13.53 5.84 3.25
CA TYR A 99 -14.40 6.36 4.30
C TYR A 99 -15.07 5.16 4.99
N PRO A 100 -14.56 4.70 6.14
CA PRO A 100 -15.16 3.58 6.85
C PRO A 100 -16.54 3.98 7.40
N ASP A 101 -17.46 3.03 7.37
CA ASP A 101 -18.77 3.17 8.01
C ASP A 101 -18.61 2.96 9.52
N GLY A 102 -18.42 4.06 10.26
CA GLY A 102 -18.13 4.04 11.70
C GLY A 102 -16.64 4.15 12.00
N SER A 103 -16.30 4.51 13.24
CA SER A 103 -14.90 4.71 13.65
C SER A 103 -14.21 3.37 13.87
N GLU A 104 -13.77 2.71 12.81
CA GLU A 104 -12.64 1.77 12.89
C GLU A 104 -11.36 2.58 13.16
N LYS A 105 -11.30 3.21 14.34
CA LYS A 105 -10.03 3.54 14.97
C LYS A 105 -9.52 2.25 15.60
N GLU A 106 -8.25 1.94 15.36
CA GLU A 106 -7.52 0.78 15.87
C GLU A 106 -7.54 -0.44 14.92
N MET A 107 -6.76 -0.35 13.83
CA MET A 107 -5.89 -1.49 13.53
C MET A 107 -4.56 -1.20 14.23
N GLU A 108 -4.39 -1.87 15.37
CA GLU A 108 -3.22 -1.82 16.24
C GLU A 108 -1.91 -1.90 15.42
N GLU A 109 -0.98 -1.01 15.74
CA GLU A 109 0.44 -1.28 15.52
C GLU A 109 0.77 -2.59 16.23
N THR A 110 0.84 -3.71 15.50
CA THR A 110 1.59 -4.86 15.98
C THR A 110 3.06 -4.48 16.00
N GLU A 111 3.44 -3.81 17.09
CA GLU A 111 4.81 -3.78 17.57
C GLU A 111 5.29 -5.23 17.66
N LEU A 112 6.12 -5.67 16.71
CA LEU A 112 6.96 -6.85 16.87
C LEU A 112 8.09 -6.51 17.88
N SER A 113 7.69 -6.24 19.11
CA SER A 113 8.54 -6.08 20.29
C SER A 113 8.64 -7.44 20.99
N GLN A 114 9.51 -8.32 20.49
CA GLN A 114 10.09 -9.40 21.29
C GLN A 114 11.61 -9.33 21.08
N SER A 115 12.25 -8.31 21.65
CA SER A 115 12.94 -8.39 22.95
C SER A 115 13.92 -9.57 23.01
N GLU A 116 15.18 -9.24 22.73
CA GLU A 116 16.37 -9.95 23.18
C GLU A 116 16.21 -10.35 24.66
N ASN A 117 16.42 -11.63 24.96
CA ASN A 117 16.74 -12.09 26.30
C ASN A 117 17.85 -13.15 26.18
N GLU A 118 19.09 -12.68 26.19
CA GLU A 118 20.17 -13.44 26.81
C GLU A 118 19.98 -13.33 28.33
N VAL A 119 20.07 -14.46 29.07
CA VAL A 119 20.74 -14.61 30.39
C VAL A 119 20.57 -16.06 30.90
N GLU A 120 21.70 -16.75 30.90
CA GLU A 120 22.29 -17.60 31.95
C GLU A 120 21.55 -18.81 32.58
N MET A 121 22.22 -19.95 32.36
CA MET A 121 22.36 -21.17 33.17
C MET A 121 21.95 -21.10 34.66
N SER A 122 21.17 -22.11 35.12
CA SER A 122 21.43 -22.80 36.39
C SER A 122 20.77 -24.20 36.47
N ASP A 123 21.65 -25.20 36.49
CA ASP A 123 21.62 -26.50 37.17
C ASP A 123 20.43 -26.91 38.09
N LYS A 124 19.69 -27.99 37.74
CA LYS A 124 19.66 -29.32 38.44
C LYS A 124 18.35 -30.11 38.24
N ASN A 125 18.54 -31.34 37.74
CA ASN A 125 17.91 -32.60 38.15
C ASN A 125 16.38 -32.72 38.16
N ASN A 126 15.79 -33.41 37.18
CA ASN A 126 15.43 -34.83 37.29
C ASN A 126 14.96 -35.39 35.93
N SER A 127 15.21 -36.67 35.77
CA SER A 127 15.01 -37.51 34.58
C SER A 127 13.54 -37.74 34.27
N GLU A 128 13.10 -37.42 33.05
CA GLU A 128 12.15 -38.24 32.30
C GLU A 128 12.32 -38.00 30.78
N ASN A 129 12.42 -39.11 30.05
CA ASN A 129 12.74 -39.21 28.64
C ASN A 129 11.61 -38.64 27.78
N ILE A 130 11.83 -37.52 27.10
CA ILE A 130 10.98 -37.03 26.01
C ILE A 130 11.88 -36.97 24.78
N GLU A 131 11.61 -37.83 23.80
CA GLU A 131 12.25 -37.76 22.49
C GLU A 131 12.00 -36.35 21.92
N PRO A 132 13.04 -35.63 21.47
CA PRO A 132 12.83 -34.32 20.87
C PRO A 132 12.06 -34.56 19.57
N GLU A 133 10.86 -33.98 19.45
CA GLU A 133 10.17 -33.91 18.16
C GLU A 133 11.08 -33.15 17.21
N VAL A 134 11.67 -33.88 16.26
CA VAL A 134 12.48 -33.30 15.19
C VAL A 134 11.60 -32.35 14.41
N SER A 135 11.95 -31.07 14.46
CA SER A 135 11.21 -30.03 13.75
C SER A 135 11.33 -30.29 12.24
N PRO A 136 10.26 -30.14 11.44
CA PRO A 136 10.31 -30.31 9.98
C PRO A 136 11.39 -29.45 9.28
N LEU A 137 11.91 -28.44 9.99
CA LEU A 137 12.99 -27.57 9.53
C LEU A 137 14.39 -28.21 9.63
N ASP A 138 14.59 -29.17 10.53
CA ASP A 138 15.89 -29.85 10.72
C ASP A 138 16.22 -30.77 9.54
N ASP A 139 15.20 -31.40 8.95
CA ASP A 139 15.34 -32.21 7.73
C ASP A 139 15.80 -31.38 6.52
N LEU A 140 15.34 -30.13 6.43
CA LEU A 140 15.75 -29.21 5.35
C LEU A 140 17.20 -28.75 5.52
N ARG A 141 17.63 -28.49 6.76
CA ARG A 141 19.02 -28.14 7.08
C ARG A 141 20.00 -29.27 6.76
N GLN A 142 19.60 -30.52 6.99
CA GLN A 142 20.40 -31.68 6.61
C GLN A 142 20.56 -31.82 5.08
N LYS A 143 19.48 -31.62 4.32
CA LYS A 143 19.54 -31.69 2.85
C LYS A 143 20.48 -30.66 2.24
N PHE A 144 20.45 -29.42 2.73
CA PHE A 144 21.28 -28.34 2.19
C PHE A 144 22.78 -28.56 2.42
N ASN A 145 23.14 -29.25 3.49
CA ASN A 145 24.54 -29.56 3.81
C ASN A 145 25.08 -30.77 3.02
N GLN A 146 24.21 -31.61 2.46
CA GLN A 146 24.60 -32.77 1.64
C GLN A 146 24.82 -32.41 0.17
N GLU A 147 24.22 -31.32 -0.33
CA GLU A 147 24.36 -30.89 -1.73
C GLU A 147 25.62 -30.04 -2.00
N ASN A 148 26.39 -29.69 -0.97
CA ASN A 148 27.62 -28.87 -1.07
C ASN A 148 28.92 -29.67 -0.84
N GLN A 149 28.93 -30.98 -1.13
CA GLN A 149 30.14 -31.82 -1.21
C GLN A 149 30.24 -32.48 -2.59
#